data_AF-A0A2N5C932-F1
#
_entry.id   AF-A0A2N5C932-F1
#
_cell.length_a   1.000
_cell.length_b   1.000
_cell.length_c   1.000
_cell.angle_alpha   90.00
_cell.angle_beta   90.00
_cell.angle_gamma   90.00
#
_symmetry.space_group_name_H-M   'P 1'
#
loop_
_entity.id
_entity.type
_entity.pdbx_description
1 polymer ?
#
loop_
_entity_poly.entity_id
_entity_poly.type
_entity_poly.pdbx_seq_one_letter_code
_entity_poly.pdbx_strand_id
1 'polypeptide(L)'
;MPEPQHDEALVNTFLERVSALSVSAFDGADVNQELTQVMNEAARACGAGGNLAVLTSRLKARAEAADREGQPQVRDTFVRAASLIKS
;
A
#
# COMPACT_ATOMS: atom_id res chain seq x y z
N MET A 1 -19.37 5.31 18.56
CA MET A 1 -18.10 6.00 18.29
C MET A 1 -18.18 6.53 16.86
N PRO A 2 -17.90 7.80 16.56
CA PRO A 2 -17.71 8.20 15.18
C PRO A 2 -16.47 7.48 14.66
N GLU A 3 -16.59 6.78 13.53
CA GLU A 3 -15.43 6.20 12.87
C GLU A 3 -14.41 7.31 12.62
N PRO A 4 -13.11 7.03 12.79
CA PRO A 4 -12.08 8.00 12.45
C PRO A 4 -12.32 8.45 10.99
N GLN A 5 -12.57 9.74 10.80
CA GLN A 5 -12.74 10.32 9.47
C GLN A 5 -11.46 10.05 8.69
N HIS A 6 -11.61 9.21 7.68
CA HIS A 6 -10.58 8.94 6.71
C HIS A 6 -11.19 9.09 5.32
N ASP A 7 -10.39 9.60 4.39
CA ASP A 7 -10.76 9.75 2.99
C ASP A 7 -10.57 8.39 2.31
N GLU A 8 -11.68 7.66 2.19
CA GLU A 8 -11.73 6.36 1.53
C GLU A 8 -11.29 6.41 0.07
N ALA A 9 -11.62 7.48 -0.66
CA ALA A 9 -11.24 7.62 -2.06
C ALA A 9 -9.73 7.79 -2.20
N LEU A 10 -9.11 8.58 -1.31
CA LEU A 10 -7.67 8.75 -1.26
C LEU A 10 -6.94 7.44 -0.93
N VAL A 11 -7.40 6.72 0.09
CA VAL A 11 -6.82 5.42 0.47
C VAL A 11 -6.92 4.40 -0.67
N ASN A 12 -8.08 4.30 -1.32
CA ASN A 12 -8.28 3.37 -2.43
C ASN A 12 -7.40 3.72 -3.64
N THR A 13 -7.23 5.01 -3.95
CA THR A 13 -6.35 5.45 -5.03
C THR A 13 -4.92 4.93 -4.83
N PHE A 14 -4.37 5.01 -3.62
CA PHE A 14 -3.02 4.50 -3.34
C PHE A 14 -2.97 2.97 -3.33
N LEU A 15 -4.00 2.28 -2.84
CA LEU A 15 -4.06 0.82 -2.90
C LEU A 15 -4.12 0.29 -4.32
N GLU A 16 -4.86 0.94 -5.21
CA GLU A 16 -4.95 0.56 -6.62
C GLU A 16 -3.59 0.72 -7.31
N ARG A 17 -2.88 1.83 -7.06
CA ARG A 17 -1.53 2.06 -7.60
C ARG A 17 -0.53 1.00 -7.11
N VAL A 18 -0.54 0.68 -5.82
CA VAL A 18 0.34 -0.38 -5.27
C VAL A 18 -0.07 -1.75 -5.83
N SER A 19 -1.36 -2.01 -6.04
CA SER A 19 -1.83 -3.26 -6.65
C SER A 19 -1.33 -3.40 -8.08
N ALA A 20 -1.37 -2.33 -8.88
CA ALA A 20 -0.81 -2.34 -10.23
C ALA A 20 0.70 -2.65 -10.22
N LEU A 21 1.46 -2.03 -9.32
CA LEU A 21 2.89 -2.33 -9.15
C LEU A 21 3.15 -3.76 -8.72
N SER A 22 2.29 -4.34 -7.88
CA SER A 22 2.45 -5.73 -7.45
C SER A 22 2.28 -6.73 -8.60
N VAL A 23 1.40 -6.43 -9.56
CA VAL A 23 1.25 -7.24 -10.78
C VAL A 23 2.49 -7.10 -11.66
N SER A 24 2.99 -5.87 -11.85
CA SER A 24 4.23 -5.66 -12.61
C SER A 24 5.44 -6.34 -11.95
N ALA A 25 5.53 -6.33 -10.63
CA ALA A 25 6.57 -7.04 -9.88
C ALA A 25 6.44 -8.56 -10.01
N PHE A 26 5.22 -9.08 -10.01
CA PHE A 26 4.94 -10.49 -10.27
C PHE A 26 5.41 -10.90 -11.67
N ASP A 27 5.25 -10.02 -12.66
CA ASP A 27 5.75 -10.21 -14.04
C ASP A 27 7.28 -9.97 -14.18
N GLY A 28 7.97 -9.66 -13.08
CA GLY A 28 9.43 -9.54 -13.03
C GLY A 28 10.01 -8.12 -13.21
N ALA A 29 9.17 -7.07 -13.20
CA ALA A 29 9.65 -5.69 -13.27
C ALA A 29 10.27 -5.21 -11.94
N ASP A 30 11.33 -4.38 -12.03
CA ASP A 30 11.85 -3.65 -10.87
C ASP A 30 10.97 -2.43 -10.58
N VAL A 31 10.05 -2.57 -9.63
CA VAL A 31 9.09 -1.51 -9.24
C VAL A 31 9.56 -0.67 -8.05
N ASN A 32 10.78 -0.88 -7.55
CA ASN A 32 11.18 -0.35 -6.24
C ASN A 32 11.21 1.19 -6.19
N GLN A 33 11.68 1.82 -7.25
CA GLN A 33 11.73 3.28 -7.34
C GLN A 33 10.32 3.88 -7.40
N GLU A 34 9.47 3.32 -8.26
CA GLU A 34 8.09 3.78 -8.42
C GLU A 34 7.28 3.56 -7.13
N LEU A 35 7.41 2.38 -6.51
CA LEU A 35 6.78 2.09 -5.22
C LEU A 35 7.19 3.09 -4.14
N THR A 36 8.46 3.46 -4.09
CA THR A 36 8.97 4.47 -3.15
C THR A 36 8.34 5.85 -3.43
N GLN A 37 8.19 6.24 -4.69
CA GLN A 37 7.53 7.48 -5.07
C GLN A 37 6.05 7.49 -4.67
N VAL A 38 5.30 6.42 -4.98
CA VAL A 38 3.88 6.28 -4.60
C VAL A 38 3.72 6.38 -3.08
N MET A 39 4.59 5.73 -2.30
CA MET A 39 4.50 5.78 -0.83
C MET A 39 4.90 7.12 -0.24
N ASN A 40 5.84 7.85 -0.84
CA ASN A 40 6.15 9.23 -0.44
C ASN A 40 4.98 10.18 -0.73
N GLU A 41 4.31 10.02 -1.87
CA GLU A 41 3.09 10.76 -2.20
C GLU A 41 1.97 10.44 -1.21
N ALA A 42 1.76 9.16 -0.89
CA ALA A 42 0.79 8.72 0.09
C ALA A 42 1.08 9.30 1.48
N ALA A 43 2.35 9.29 1.93
CA ALA A 43 2.76 9.88 3.20
C ALA A 43 2.39 11.38 3.30
N ARG A 44 2.61 12.12 2.21
CA ARG A 44 2.28 13.56 2.14
C ARG A 44 0.79 13.82 2.05
N ALA A 45 0.07 13.08 1.20
CA ALA A 45 -1.36 13.28 0.98
C ALA A 45 -2.21 12.80 2.17
N CYS A 46 -1.80 11.72 2.83
CA CYS A 46 -2.50 11.15 3.98
C CYS A 46 -2.02 11.70 5.33
N GLY A 47 -1.06 12.64 5.35
CA GLY A 47 -0.35 13.14 6.55
C GLY A 47 -1.20 13.81 7.63
N ALA A 48 -2.50 13.98 7.40
CA ALA A 48 -3.47 14.42 8.41
C ALA A 48 -4.56 13.36 8.64
N GLY A 49 -4.77 12.96 9.89
CA GLY A 49 -5.89 12.09 10.30
C GLY A 49 -5.62 10.58 10.23
N GLY A 50 -6.69 9.78 10.11
CA GLY A 50 -6.64 8.31 10.15
C GLY A 50 -6.17 7.64 8.86
N ASN A 51 -5.99 8.39 7.76
CA ASN A 51 -5.73 7.87 6.41
C ASN A 51 -4.50 6.96 6.35
N LEU A 52 -3.37 7.38 6.94
CA LEU A 52 -2.13 6.58 6.93
C LEU A 52 -2.29 5.26 7.69
N ALA A 53 -3.01 5.27 8.81
CA ALA A 53 -3.27 4.06 9.60
C ALA A 53 -4.15 3.08 8.82
N VAL A 54 -5.21 3.58 8.17
CA VAL A 54 -6.10 2.77 7.32
C VAL A 54 -5.34 2.20 6.12
N LEU A 55 -4.59 3.03 5.40
CA LEU A 55 -3.77 2.60 4.26
C LEU A 55 -2.77 1.52 4.68
N THR A 56 -2.04 1.73 5.79
CA THR A 56 -1.08 0.76 6.34
C THR A 56 -1.76 -0.57 6.69
N SER A 57 -2.93 -0.52 7.33
CA SER A 57 -3.70 -1.72 7.68
C SER A 57 -4.13 -2.51 6.43
N ARG A 58 -4.64 -1.81 5.40
CA ARG A 58 -5.07 -2.45 4.16
C ARG A 58 -3.90 -3.04 3.37
N LEU A 59 -2.74 -2.37 3.34
CA LEU A 59 -1.52 -2.91 2.72
C LEU A 59 -1.08 -4.21 3.42
N LYS A 60 -1.12 -4.27 4.76
CA LYS A 60 -0.82 -5.51 5.50
C LYS A 60 -1.81 -6.63 5.19
N ALA A 61 -3.11 -6.32 5.14
CA ALA A 61 -4.13 -7.31 4.79
C ALA A 61 -3.94 -7.89 3.37
N ARG A 62 -3.51 -7.05 2.41
CA ARG A 62 -3.18 -7.50 1.05
C ARG A 62 -1.93 -8.37 1.02
N ALA A 63 -0.91 -8.05 1.82
CA ALA A 63 0.27 -8.90 1.97
C ALA A 63 -0.11 -10.28 2.53
N GLU A 64 -0.94 -10.35 3.57
CA GLU A 64 -1.42 -11.60 4.16
C GLU A 64 -2.28 -12.43 3.20
N ALA A 65 -3.06 -11.78 2.34
CA ALA A 65 -3.81 -12.47 1.27
C ALA A 65 -2.85 -13.06 0.23
N ALA A 66 -1.90 -12.27 -0.26
CA ALA A 66 -0.92 -12.73 -1.24
C ALA A 66 -0.03 -13.88 -0.72
N ASP A 67 0.33 -13.86 0.57
CA ASP A 67 1.06 -14.95 1.22
C ASP A 67 0.25 -16.25 1.24
N ARG A 68 -1.05 -16.18 1.58
CA ARG A 68 -1.97 -17.34 1.54
C ARG A 68 -2.19 -17.88 0.12
N GLU A 69 -2.12 -17.00 -0.88
CA GLU A 69 -2.26 -17.37 -2.30
C GLU A 69 -0.93 -17.86 -2.94
N GLY A 70 0.17 -17.88 -2.18
CA GLY A 70 1.46 -18.33 -2.69
C GLY A 70 2.09 -17.38 -3.72
N GLN A 71 1.84 -16.07 -3.59
CA GLN A 71 2.33 -15.03 -4.49
C GLN A 71 3.40 -14.17 -3.77
N PRO A 72 4.65 -14.66 -3.62
CA PRO A 72 5.65 -13.99 -2.80
C PRO A 72 6.05 -12.60 -3.34
N GLN A 73 6.10 -12.41 -4.66
CA GLN A 73 6.42 -11.10 -5.26
C GLN A 73 5.34 -10.04 -4.95
N VAL A 74 4.08 -10.45 -5.01
CA VAL A 74 2.93 -9.60 -4.69
C VAL A 74 2.95 -9.24 -3.19
N ARG A 75 3.13 -10.25 -2.33
CA ARG A 75 3.29 -10.05 -0.88
C ARG A 75 4.41 -9.08 -0.56
N ASP A 76 5.60 -9.29 -1.13
CA ASP A 76 6.78 -8.49 -0.84
C ASP A 76 6.58 -7.02 -1.26
N THR A 77 5.88 -6.78 -2.36
CA THR A 77 5.49 -5.43 -2.78
C THR A 77 4.62 -4.74 -1.73
N PHE A 78 3.59 -5.42 -1.22
CA PHE A 78 2.70 -4.86 -0.19
C PHE A 78 3.39 -4.69 1.18
N VAL A 79 4.23 -5.63 1.59
CA VAL A 79 5.04 -5.52 2.81
C VAL A 79 5.97 -4.31 2.71
N ARG A 80 6.65 -4.15 1.57
CA ARG A 80 7.55 -3.03 1.34
C ARG A 80 6.78 -1.70 1.34
N ALA A 81 5.62 -1.64 0.67
CA ALA A 81 4.74 -0.48 0.69
C ALA A 81 4.39 -0.06 2.13
N ALA A 82 3.92 -1.01 2.94
CA ALA A 82 3.59 -0.76 4.34
C ALA A 82 4.81 -0.31 5.19
N SER A 83 6.02 -0.79 4.84
CA SER A 83 7.25 -0.41 5.55
C SER A 83 7.76 1.00 5.21
N LEU A 84 7.40 1.53 4.03
CA LEU A 84 7.75 2.87 3.55
C LEU A 84 6.85 3.94 4.16
N ILE A 85 5.63 3.55 4.54
CA ILE A 85 4.73 4.38 5.35
C ILE A 85 5.19 4.29 6.81
N LYS A 86 6.21 5.06 7.18
CA LYS A 86 6.56 5.30 8.58
C LYS A 86 6.17 6.73 8.95
N SER A 87 5.31 6.82 9.96
CA SER A 87 4.99 8.00 10.76
C SER A 87 6.24 8.59 11.42
#